data_AF-A0A519M9N3-F1
#
_entry.id   AF-A0A519M9N3-F1
#
_cell.length_a   1.000
_cell.length_b   1.000
_cell.length_c   1.000
_cell.angle_alpha   90.00
_cell.angle_beta   90.00
_cell.angle_gamma   90.00
#
_symmetry.space_group_name_H-M   'P 1'
#
loop_
_entity.id
_entity.type
_entity.pdbx_description
1 polymer ?
#
loop_
_entity_poly.entity_id
_entity_poly.type
_entity_poly.pdbx_seq_one_letter_code
_entity_poly.pdbx_strand_id
1 'polypeptide(L)'
;MRFFANLSARLSPVALLPALLLLVSSCSTYNYNDNGTRSYTFAGILYVILAIYAVISLLKQDWSLGKKLIWGLIIWFFPIGGSIIYLLFSGRR
;
A
#
# COMPACT_ATOMS: atom_id res chain seq x y z
N MET A 1 20.32 -22.66 0.49
CA MET A 1 19.63 -22.27 -0.76
C MET A 1 18.67 -23.36 -1.30
N ARG A 2 17.92 -24.06 -0.44
CA ARG A 2 16.99 -25.14 -0.87
C ARG A 2 15.51 -24.83 -0.57
N PHE A 3 15.23 -23.81 0.22
CA PHE A 3 13.86 -23.44 0.61
C PHE A 3 13.09 -22.76 -0.54
N PHE A 4 13.79 -21.97 -1.37
CA PHE A 4 13.19 -21.24 -2.50
C PHE A 4 12.81 -22.13 -3.69
N ALA A 5 13.43 -23.30 -3.85
CA ALA A 5 13.12 -24.21 -4.95
C ALA A 5 11.71 -24.81 -4.83
N ASN A 6 11.27 -25.12 -3.61
CA ASN A 6 9.96 -25.73 -3.36
C ASN A 6 8.78 -24.74 -3.42
N LEU A 7 9.03 -23.43 -3.33
CA LEU A 7 7.98 -22.41 -3.52
C LEU A 7 7.57 -22.34 -5.00
N SER A 8 8.54 -22.39 -5.92
CA SER A 8 8.29 -22.28 -7.36
C SER A 8 7.46 -23.45 -7.93
N ALA A 9 7.51 -24.63 -7.30
CA ALA A 9 6.78 -25.82 -7.75
C ALA A 9 5.31 -25.88 -7.27
N ARG A 10 4.89 -25.00 -6.35
CA ARG A 10 3.53 -25.05 -5.76
C ARG A 10 2.71 -23.78 -5.91
N LEU A 11 3.30 -22.67 -6.35
CA LEU A 11 2.51 -21.52 -6.77
C LEU A 11 1.95 -21.77 -8.17
N SER A 12 0.78 -22.42 -8.23
CA SER A 12 -0.08 -22.39 -9.41
C SER A 12 -0.22 -20.93 -9.87
N PRO A 13 -0.18 -20.63 -11.18
CA PRO A 13 -0.41 -19.27 -11.71
C PRO A 13 -1.69 -18.62 -11.17
N VAL A 14 -2.64 -19.46 -10.73
CA VAL A 14 -3.89 -19.06 -10.07
C VAL A 14 -3.66 -18.35 -8.73
N ALA A 15 -2.54 -18.55 -8.04
CA ALA A 15 -2.21 -17.84 -6.80
C ALA A 15 -1.90 -16.34 -7.03
N LEU A 16 -1.52 -15.96 -8.25
CA LEU A 16 -1.27 -14.57 -8.64
C LEU A 16 -2.53 -13.86 -9.14
N LEU A 17 -3.57 -14.62 -9.50
CA LEU A 17 -4.85 -14.15 -10.00
C LEU A 17 -5.59 -13.21 -9.02
N PRO A 18 -5.60 -13.44 -7.69
CA PRO A 18 -6.21 -12.52 -6.73
C PRO A 18 -5.52 -11.16 -6.70
N ALA A 19 -4.18 -11.15 -6.72
CA ALA A 19 -3.40 -9.91 -6.76
C ALA A 19 -3.66 -9.14 -8.06
N LEU A 20 -3.74 -9.85 -9.19
CA LEU A 20 -4.04 -9.26 -10.49
C LEU A 20 -5.48 -8.72 -10.58
N LEU A 21 -6.46 -9.44 -10.03
CA LEU A 21 -7.86 -8.99 -9.96
C LEU A 21 -8.02 -7.73 -9.10
N LEU A 22 -7.28 -7.64 -7.98
CA LEU A 22 -7.26 -6.43 -7.15
C LEU A 22 -6.68 -5.23 -7.90
N LEU A 23 -5.60 -5.41 -8.66
CA LEU A 23 -5.00 -4.37 -9.51
C LEU A 23 -5.97 -3.89 -10.60
N VAL A 24 -6.69 -4.80 -11.26
CA VAL A 24 -7.64 -4.46 -12.34
C VAL A 24 -8.94 -3.84 -11.81
N SER A 25 -9.36 -4.17 -10.58
CA SER A 25 -10.59 -3.62 -9.98
C SER A 25 -10.55 -2.10 -9.73
N SER A 26 -9.37 -1.49 -9.74
CA SER A 26 -9.20 -0.04 -9.54
C SER A 26 -9.52 0.79 -10.79
N CYS A 27 -9.81 0.17 -11.93
CA CYS A 27 -10.29 0.85 -13.15
C CYS A 27 -11.81 1.16 -13.12
N SER A 28 -12.42 1.34 -11.95
CA SER A 28 -13.81 1.81 -11.88
C SER A 28 -13.90 3.24 -12.44
N THR A 29 -14.61 3.40 -13.56
CA THR A 29 -14.99 4.69 -14.15
C THR A 29 -15.42 5.66 -13.05
N TYR A 30 -14.74 6.80 -12.99
CA TYR A 30 -15.08 7.92 -12.14
C TYR A 30 -16.52 8.34 -12.48
N ASN A 31 -17.48 7.98 -11.62
CA ASN A 31 -18.88 8.28 -11.86
C ASN A 31 -19.11 9.78 -11.63
N TYR A 32 -19.07 10.55 -12.71
CA TYR A 32 -19.53 11.93 -12.73
C TYR A 32 -21.04 11.89 -12.54
N ASN A 33 -21.52 12.10 -11.32
CA ASN A 33 -22.93 12.46 -11.13
C ASN A 33 -23.09 13.89 -11.68
N ASP A 34 -24.13 14.16 -12.47
CA ASP A 34 -24.44 15.46 -13.09
C ASP A 34 -24.44 16.66 -12.10
N ASN A 35 -24.41 16.41 -10.79
CA ASN A 35 -24.33 17.42 -9.73
C ASN A 35 -22.89 17.80 -9.29
N GLY A 36 -21.83 17.30 -9.95
CA GLY A 36 -20.44 17.69 -9.66
C GLY A 36 -19.85 17.10 -8.37
N THR A 37 -20.58 16.24 -7.66
CA THR A 37 -20.12 15.59 -6.43
C THR A 37 -19.11 14.50 -6.77
N ARG A 38 -17.83 14.79 -6.52
CA ARG A 38 -16.71 13.85 -6.62
C ARG A 38 -16.90 12.73 -5.59
N SER A 39 -17.45 11.59 -6.01
CA SER A 39 -17.59 10.43 -5.14
C SER A 39 -16.21 9.79 -4.96
N TYR A 40 -15.63 9.93 -3.76
CA TYR A 40 -14.43 9.19 -3.38
C TYR A 40 -14.76 7.70 -3.39
N THR A 41 -14.18 6.95 -4.32
CA THR A 41 -14.32 5.48 -4.34
C THR A 41 -13.89 4.92 -2.98
N PHE A 42 -14.55 3.88 -2.49
CA PHE A 42 -14.22 3.24 -1.20
C PHE A 42 -12.71 2.96 -1.04
N ALA A 43 -12.06 2.52 -2.12
CA ALA A 43 -10.61 2.31 -2.17
C ALA A 43 -9.79 3.59 -1.92
N GLY A 44 -10.25 4.74 -2.43
CA GLY A 44 -9.61 6.06 -2.20
C GLY A 44 -9.74 6.54 -0.75
N ILE A 45 -10.85 6.25 -0.07
CA ILE A 45 -11.00 6.56 1.35
C ILE A 45 -10.05 5.68 2.19
N LEU A 46 -10.05 4.38 1.91
CA LEU A 46 -9.19 3.40 2.60
C LEU A 46 -7.70 3.72 2.39
N TYR A 47 -7.36 4.21 1.20
CA TYR A 47 -6.05 4.75 0.86
C TYR A 47 -5.62 5.90 1.76
N VAL A 48 -6.46 6.93 1.92
CA VAL A 48 -6.13 8.10 2.75
C VAL A 48 -5.93 7.68 4.20
N ILE A 49 -6.79 6.79 4.72
CA ILE A 49 -6.68 6.27 6.09
C ILE A 49 -5.34 5.55 6.28
N LEU A 50 -4.94 4.69 5.35
CA LEU A 50 -3.70 3.93 5.44
C LEU A 50 -2.46 4.84 5.41
N ALA A 51 -2.45 5.85 4.54
CA ALA A 51 -1.36 6.80 4.45
C ALA A 51 -1.22 7.63 5.74
N ILE A 52 -2.32 8.17 6.26
CA ILE A 52 -2.33 8.92 7.52
C ILE A 52 -1.84 8.03 8.68
N TYR A 53 -2.34 6.79 8.76
CA TYR A 53 -1.93 5.86 9.80
C TYR A 53 -0.42 5.55 9.73
N ALA A 54 0.13 5.34 8.54
CA ALA A 54 1.55 5.10 8.35
C ALA A 54 2.39 6.31 8.77
N VAL A 55 1.97 7.54 8.42
CA VAL A 55 2.66 8.77 8.83
C VAL A 55 2.61 8.96 10.35
N ILE A 56 1.46 8.76 11.00
CA ILE A 56 1.35 8.84 12.46
C ILE A 56 2.26 7.80 13.11
N SER A 57 2.24 6.56 12.60
CA SER A 57 3.12 5.50 13.10
C SER A 57 4.60 5.85 12.93
N LEU A 58 4.98 6.55 11.87
CA LEU A 58 6.35 6.99 11.59
C LEU A 58 6.81 8.08 12.57
N LEU A 59 5.94 9.04 12.85
CA LEU A 59 6.24 10.13 13.78
C LEU A 59 6.43 9.61 15.21
N LYS A 60 5.67 8.57 15.59
CA LYS A 60 5.77 7.92 16.91
C LYS A 60 7.06 7.13 17.15
N GLN A 61 7.82 6.77 16.12
CA GLN A 61 9.08 6.04 16.30
C GLN A 61 10.15 6.96 16.91
N ASP A 62 11.07 6.41 17.69
CA ASP A 62 12.21 7.08 18.34
C ASP A 62 13.45 7.18 17.43
N TRP A 63 13.30 6.88 16.14
CA TRP A 63 14.39 6.90 15.16
C TRP A 63 14.97 8.29 14.91
N SER A 64 16.22 8.31 14.43
CA SER A 64 16.87 9.52 13.96
C SER A 64 16.07 10.21 12.84
N LEU A 65 16.16 11.54 12.79
CA LEU A 65 15.42 12.36 11.82
C LEU A 65 15.64 11.92 10.37
N GLY A 66 16.87 11.54 10.01
CA GLY A 66 17.19 11.06 8.66
C GLY A 66 16.41 9.81 8.26
N LYS A 67 16.33 8.81 9.16
CA LYS A 67 15.56 7.58 8.92
C LYS A 67 14.07 7.86 8.80
N LYS A 68 13.54 8.79 9.61
CA LYS A 68 12.15 9.24 9.49
C LYS A 68 11.89 9.93 8.15
N LEU A 69 12.80 10.79 7.71
CA LEU A 69 12.62 11.54 6.47
C LEU A 69 12.57 10.60 5.25
N ILE A 70 13.46 9.60 5.21
CA ILE A 70 13.51 8.60 4.13
C ILE A 70 12.20 7.81 4.05
N TRP A 71 11.71 7.29 5.17
CA TRP A 71 10.44 6.57 5.20
C TRP A 71 9.24 7.47 4.92
N GLY A 72 9.27 8.71 5.40
CA GLY A 72 8.24 9.71 5.10
C GLY A 72 8.17 10.01 3.61
N LEU A 73 9.31 10.14 2.95
CA LEU A 73 9.40 10.36 1.50
C LEU A 73 8.85 9.16 0.72
N ILE A 74 9.17 7.94 1.15
CA ILE A 74 8.65 6.70 0.54
C ILE A 74 7.12 6.63 0.66
N ILE A 75 6.56 6.90 1.84
CA ILE A 75 5.11 6.93 2.06
C ILE A 75 4.46 8.07 1.26
N TRP A 76 5.13 9.21 1.11
CA TRP A 76 4.58 10.35 0.37
C TRP A 76 4.46 10.07 -1.13
N PHE A 77 5.52 9.57 -1.76
CA PHE A 77 5.53 9.28 -3.20
C PHE A 77 4.79 8.00 -3.57
N PHE A 78 4.78 7.01 -2.68
CA PHE A 78 4.08 5.74 -2.88
C PHE A 78 3.12 5.50 -1.72
N PRO A 79 1.99 6.21 -1.65
CA PRO A 79 1.15 6.19 -0.46
C PRO A 79 0.39 4.87 -0.23
N ILE A 80 0.26 4.02 -1.25
CA ILE A 80 -0.14 2.61 -1.08
C ILE A 80 1.10 1.72 -0.85
N GLY A 81 1.98 1.64 -1.85
CA GLY A 81 3.12 0.71 -1.81
C GLY A 81 4.08 1.03 -0.66
N GLY A 82 4.46 2.29 -0.53
CA GLY A 82 5.32 2.81 0.52
C GLY A 82 4.72 2.70 1.92
N SER A 83 3.41 2.89 2.11
CA SER A 83 2.78 2.64 3.42
C SER A 83 2.76 1.14 3.76
N ILE A 84 2.44 0.26 2.82
CA ILE A 84 2.51 -1.20 3.02
C ILE A 84 3.94 -1.64 3.35
N ILE A 85 4.91 -1.21 2.54
CA ILE A 85 6.33 -1.54 2.72
C ILE A 85 6.83 -1.00 4.07
N TYR A 86 6.43 0.21 4.44
CA TYR A 86 6.73 0.80 5.75
C TYR A 86 6.15 -0.03 6.90
N LEU A 87 4.87 -0.39 6.82
CA LEU A 87 4.19 -1.10 7.89
C LEU A 87 4.74 -2.51 8.12
N LEU A 88 5.22 -3.17 7.06
CA LEU A 88 5.73 -4.55 7.08
C LEU A 88 7.24 -4.65 7.33
N PHE A 89 8.05 -3.79 6.71
CA PHE A 89 9.51 -3.98 6.63
C PHE A 89 10.34 -2.91 7.33
N SER A 90 9.75 -1.82 7.83
CA SER A 90 10.55 -0.76 8.47
C SER A 90 11.12 -1.13 9.85
N GLY A 91 10.72 -2.29 10.41
CA GLY A 91 11.22 -2.77 11.70
C GLY A 91 10.74 -1.89 12.86
N ARG A 92 9.48 -1.42 12.78
CA ARG A 92 8.79 -0.65 13.82
C ARG A 92 8.80 -1.44 15.13
N ARG A 93 9.16 -0.79 16.24
CA ARG A 93 8.98 -1.30 17.60
C ARG A 93 8.06 -0.37 18.36
#